data_AF-A0A1M3L648-F1
#
_entry.id   AF-A0A1M3L648-F1
#
_cell.length_a   1.000
_cell.length_b   1.000
_cell.length_c   1.000
_cell.angle_alpha   90.00
_cell.angle_beta   90.00
_cell.angle_gamma   90.00
#
_symmetry.space_group_name_H-M   'P 1'
#
loop_
_entity.id
_entity.type
_entity.pdbx_description
1 polymer ?
#
loop_
_entity_poly.entity_id
_entity_poly.type
_entity_poly.pdbx_seq_one_letter_code
_entity_poly.pdbx_strand_id
1 'polypeptide(L)'
;MTATTRSKYVELSEHTPLQIIFYGLLSLLCAVSLLVFVAAPSMELFFASFLRSEVVRDGTPVIYRFAENRPEEIITTGDFGTWALVEARDSSRIAMTPPGMRSKELPRAEYIFKPLFALAPLLIVGGFTLAALVTTVLSGGAGLVRQKIEREILNVLDRLAISQFGEHTPEEIRQLTRDILQADTRRLHDMADIYGMSFDAIDLLQRALRWREASGVGKLSKVHDAIKFYMREYFTDRYSNAVLGMVYIGAAILIIVIGLRGLKFLPATDPSLVLGALGLEFMLLITYAVVLMYGKSEDSAPTLQVHQGSGGIGGLTADADTEHLLRAFLGTQRGERP
;
A
#
# COMPACT_ATOMS: atom_id res chain seq x y z
N MET A 1 -37.62 3.71 -22.66
CA MET A 1 -36.62 4.44 -21.84
C MET A 1 -35.86 3.43 -20.98
N THR A 2 -34.81 2.80 -21.52
CA THR A 2 -34.05 1.68 -20.91
C THR A 2 -32.57 2.06 -20.68
N ALA A 3 -32.22 3.33 -20.82
CA ALA A 3 -30.83 3.78 -20.93
C ALA A 3 -30.17 4.23 -19.61
N THR A 4 -30.88 4.36 -18.49
CA THR A 4 -30.37 5.15 -17.34
C THR A 4 -29.38 4.42 -16.43
N THR A 5 -29.52 3.11 -16.20
CA THR A 5 -28.54 2.35 -15.40
C THR A 5 -27.32 1.98 -16.22
N ARG A 6 -27.53 1.56 -17.48
CA ARG A 6 -26.43 1.17 -18.39
C ARG A 6 -25.57 2.37 -18.76
N SER A 7 -26.16 3.56 -18.99
CA SER A 7 -25.38 4.77 -19.24
C SER A 7 -24.56 5.18 -18.01
N LYS A 8 -25.18 5.16 -16.82
CA LYS A 8 -24.50 5.50 -15.56
C LYS A 8 -23.38 4.50 -15.23
N TYR A 9 -23.62 3.21 -15.47
CA TYR A 9 -22.61 2.15 -15.33
C TYR A 9 -21.45 2.34 -16.31
N VAL A 10 -21.74 2.66 -17.57
CA VAL A 10 -20.73 2.96 -18.60
C VAL A 10 -19.92 4.21 -18.23
N GLU A 11 -20.57 5.27 -17.75
CA GLU A 11 -19.94 6.49 -17.23
C GLU A 11 -19.06 6.24 -15.99
N LEU A 12 -19.43 5.27 -15.14
CA LEU A 12 -18.62 4.82 -14.00
C LEU A 12 -17.48 3.87 -14.42
N SER A 13 -17.56 3.26 -15.60
CA SER A 13 -16.56 2.32 -16.14
C SER A 13 -15.45 3.02 -16.92
N GLU A 14 -15.76 4.11 -17.63
CA GLU A 14 -14.77 4.86 -18.40
C GLU A 14 -14.05 5.87 -17.51
N HIS A 15 -12.75 5.65 -17.33
CA HIS A 15 -11.88 6.66 -16.75
C HIS A 15 -11.62 7.74 -17.79
N THR A 16 -11.91 8.99 -17.45
CA THR A 16 -11.49 10.07 -18.34
C THR A 16 -9.96 10.19 -18.24
N PRO A 17 -9.22 10.36 -19.36
CA PRO A 17 -7.77 10.53 -19.31
C PRO A 17 -7.37 11.71 -18.42
N LEU A 18 -8.25 12.72 -18.30
CA LEU A 18 -8.11 13.85 -17.40
C LEU A 18 -8.10 13.42 -15.91
N GLN A 19 -8.92 12.46 -15.49
CA GLN A 19 -8.89 11.91 -14.12
C GLN A 19 -7.56 11.25 -13.78
N ILE A 20 -7.00 10.49 -14.73
CA ILE A 20 -5.73 9.78 -14.52
C ILE A 20 -4.59 10.80 -14.40
N ILE A 21 -4.56 11.79 -15.29
CA ILE A 21 -3.59 12.89 -15.24
C ILE A 21 -3.73 13.67 -13.93
N PHE A 22 -4.96 14.01 -13.52
CA PHE A 22 -5.22 14.71 -12.28
C PHE A 22 -4.75 13.90 -11.06
N TYR A 23 -5.05 12.59 -11.02
CA TYR A 23 -4.58 11.70 -9.96
C TYR A 23 -3.04 11.60 -9.92
N GLY A 24 -2.39 11.53 -11.08
CA GLY A 24 -0.93 11.52 -11.18
C GLY A 24 -0.30 12.82 -10.66
N LEU A 25 -0.86 13.97 -11.05
CA LEU A 25 -0.40 15.29 -10.57
C LEU A 25 -0.62 15.44 -9.07
N LEU A 26 -1.78 15.01 -8.56
CA LEU A 26 -2.08 15.01 -7.13
C LEU A 26 -1.12 14.11 -6.35
N SER A 27 -0.79 12.93 -6.87
CA SER A 27 0.17 12.01 -6.26
C SER A 27 1.56 12.63 -6.18
N LEU A 28 2.00 13.30 -7.24
CA LEU A 28 3.26 14.04 -7.27
C LEU A 28 3.26 15.18 -6.24
N LEU A 29 2.18 15.96 -6.18
CA LEU A 29 2.03 17.05 -5.20
C LEU A 29 2.07 16.52 -3.76
N CYS A 30 1.38 15.42 -3.48
CA CYS A 30 1.42 14.76 -2.18
C CYS A 30 2.82 14.23 -1.84
N ALA A 31 3.54 13.64 -2.80
CA ALA A 31 4.91 13.16 -2.60
C ALA A 31 5.89 14.32 -2.30
N VAL A 32 5.81 15.43 -3.04
CA VAL A 32 6.63 16.63 -2.80
C VAL A 32 6.29 17.25 -1.44
N SER A 33 5.01 17.35 -1.11
CA SER A 33 4.55 17.84 0.19
C SER A 33 5.08 16.97 1.34
N LEU A 34 4.99 15.65 1.22
CA LEU A 34 5.56 14.71 2.19
C LEU A 34 7.08 14.90 2.35
N LEU A 35 7.80 15.11 1.24
CA LEU A 35 9.24 15.35 1.30
C LEU A 35 9.56 16.63 2.08
N VAL A 36 8.93 17.75 1.73
CA VAL A 36 9.26 19.07 2.27
C VAL A 36 8.78 19.23 3.72
N PHE A 37 7.57 18.78 4.04
CA PHE A 37 6.96 19.06 5.35
C PHE A 37 7.15 17.95 6.37
N VAL A 38 7.43 16.71 5.95
CA VAL A 38 7.50 15.56 6.85
C VAL A 38 8.89 14.93 6.81
N ALA A 39 9.29 14.41 5.66
CA ALA A 39 10.47 13.53 5.58
C ALA A 39 11.78 14.30 5.76
N ALA A 40 11.96 15.43 5.07
CA ALA A 40 13.18 16.23 5.20
C ALA A 40 13.37 16.80 6.63
N PRO A 41 12.36 17.44 7.25
CA PRO A 41 12.48 17.89 8.65
C PRO A 41 12.72 16.75 9.63
N SER A 42 12.09 15.59 9.42
CA SER A 42 12.29 14.42 10.29
C SER A 42 13.72 13.88 10.19
N MET A 43 14.28 13.81 8.99
CA MET A 43 15.67 13.37 8.79
C MET A 43 16.67 14.38 9.38
N GLU A 44 16.42 15.68 9.22
CA GLU A 44 17.25 16.73 9.82
C GLU A 44 17.25 16.66 11.35
N LEU A 45 16.06 16.50 11.95
CA LEU A 45 15.91 16.30 13.39
C LEU A 45 16.63 15.03 13.87
N PHE A 46 16.51 13.93 13.10
CA PHE A 46 17.20 12.68 13.38
C PHE A 46 18.72 12.86 13.35
N PHE A 47 19.27 13.49 12.31
CA PHE A 47 20.71 13.70 12.20
C PHE A 47 21.25 14.64 13.30
N ALA A 48 20.56 15.74 13.57
CA ALA A 48 20.97 16.69 14.61
C ALA A 48 20.91 16.07 16.01
N SER A 49 19.84 15.31 16.32
CA SER A 49 19.61 14.79 17.68
C SER A 49 20.36 13.48 17.93
N PHE A 50 20.36 12.57 16.96
CA PHE A 50 20.89 11.22 17.12
C PHE A 50 22.36 11.11 16.74
N LEU A 51 22.76 11.67 15.58
CA LEU A 51 24.14 11.63 15.11
C LEU A 51 24.99 12.81 15.61
N ARG A 52 24.36 13.85 16.19
CA ARG A 52 25.02 15.11 16.60
C ARG A 52 25.80 15.75 15.44
N SER A 53 25.32 15.52 14.22
CA SER A 53 25.89 16.07 12.99
C SER A 53 25.05 17.25 12.54
N GLU A 54 25.71 18.28 12.02
CA GLU A 54 25.02 19.37 11.34
C GLU A 54 24.80 19.00 9.86
N VAL A 55 23.62 19.34 9.34
CA VAL A 55 23.23 19.08 7.96
C VAL A 55 23.49 20.31 7.13
N VAL A 56 24.47 20.25 6.23
CA VAL A 56 24.78 21.32 5.28
C VAL A 56 24.09 21.03 3.95
N ARG A 57 23.17 21.92 3.54
CA ARG A 57 22.40 21.81 2.29
C ARG A 57 22.37 23.09 1.43
N ASP A 58 23.04 24.15 1.86
CA ASP A 58 22.90 25.52 1.32
C ASP A 58 23.69 25.80 0.02
N GLY A 59 24.10 24.76 -0.72
CA GLY A 59 24.98 24.95 -1.89
C GLY A 59 26.46 25.07 -1.54
N THR A 60 26.83 24.92 -0.27
CA THR A 60 28.22 25.00 0.18
C THR A 60 29.02 23.82 -0.37
N PRO A 61 30.22 24.05 -0.96
CA PRO A 61 31.11 22.97 -1.33
C PRO A 61 31.73 22.34 -0.07
N VAL A 62 31.74 21.01 -0.01
CA VAL A 62 32.25 20.25 1.14
C VAL A 62 33.29 19.25 0.65
N ILE A 63 34.37 19.07 1.41
CA ILE A 63 35.38 18.06 1.12
C ILE A 63 34.85 16.71 1.61
N TYR A 64 34.80 15.74 0.71
CA TYR A 64 34.37 14.38 1.00
C TYR A 64 35.45 13.38 0.64
N ARG A 65 35.64 12.40 1.53
CA ARG A 65 36.61 11.32 1.34
C ARG A 65 35.89 10.00 1.16
N PHE A 66 35.78 9.56 -0.09
CA PHE A 66 35.08 8.32 -0.47
C PHE A 66 35.75 7.04 0.10
N ALA A 67 37.08 7.04 0.23
CA ALA A 67 37.86 5.97 0.85
C ALA A 67 39.24 6.49 1.28
N GLU A 68 39.88 5.83 2.24
CA GLU A 68 41.18 6.22 2.80
C GLU A 68 42.28 6.37 1.73
N ASN A 69 42.19 5.59 0.64
CA ASN A 69 43.13 5.55 -0.49
C ASN A 69 42.65 6.30 -1.76
N ARG A 70 41.56 7.07 -1.70
CA ARG A 70 41.05 7.87 -2.83
C ARG A 70 41.33 9.37 -2.59
N PRO A 71 41.55 10.17 -3.65
CA PRO A 71 41.70 11.61 -3.51
C PRO A 71 40.43 12.24 -2.94
N GLU A 72 40.61 13.32 -2.18
CA GLU A 72 39.52 14.14 -1.66
C GLU A 72 38.71 14.75 -2.82
N GLU A 73 37.39 14.62 -2.77
CA GLU A 73 36.48 15.14 -3.80
C GLU A 73 35.66 16.30 -3.20
N ILE A 74 35.51 17.39 -3.96
CA ILE A 74 34.70 18.53 -3.54
C ILE A 74 33.30 18.33 -4.11
N ILE A 75 32.31 18.19 -3.22
CA ILE A 75 30.92 17.97 -3.60
C ILE A 75 30.09 19.18 -3.20
N THR A 76 29.27 19.67 -4.13
CA THR A 76 28.32 20.76 -3.88
C THR A 76 27.06 20.20 -3.24
N THR A 77 26.66 20.78 -2.11
CA THR A 77 25.43 20.41 -1.40
C THR A 77 24.19 21.03 -2.06
N GLY A 78 23.00 20.53 -1.74
CA GLY A 78 21.75 21.12 -2.21
C GLY A 78 20.53 20.53 -1.52
N ASP A 79 19.48 21.34 -1.39
CA ASP A 79 18.26 20.99 -0.65
C ASP A 79 17.62 19.67 -1.05
N PHE A 80 17.61 19.35 -2.35
CA PHE A 80 17.00 18.12 -2.87
C PHE A 80 18.02 17.09 -3.38
N GLY A 81 19.28 17.48 -3.53
CA GLY A 81 20.30 16.65 -4.18
C GLY A 81 21.13 15.86 -3.17
N THR A 82 22.03 16.58 -2.51
CA THR A 82 23.08 15.98 -1.68
C THR A 82 23.21 16.79 -0.41
N TRP A 83 23.03 16.15 0.72
CA TRP A 83 23.26 16.70 2.05
C TRP A 83 24.59 16.22 2.57
N ALA A 84 25.39 17.14 3.09
CA ALA A 84 26.62 16.81 3.79
C ALA A 84 26.36 16.80 5.29
N LEU A 85 26.77 15.72 5.95
CA LEU A 85 26.75 15.59 7.40
C LEU A 85 28.16 15.92 7.91
N VAL A 86 28.26 17.02 8.64
CA VAL A 86 29.51 17.56 9.18
C VAL A 86 29.48 17.47 10.69
N GLU A 87 30.62 17.16 11.31
CA GLU A 87 30.72 17.16 12.77
C GLU A 87 30.55 18.61 13.29
N ALA A 88 29.69 18.82 14.29
CA ALA A 88 29.36 20.15 14.80
C ALA A 88 30.60 20.98 15.25
N ARG A 89 31.69 20.30 15.61
CA ARG A 89 32.97 20.92 15.98
C ARG A 89 33.66 21.58 14.78
N ASP A 90 33.62 20.95 13.62
CA ASP A 90 34.26 21.46 12.40
C ASP A 90 33.45 22.62 11.82
N SER A 91 32.11 22.55 11.87
CA SER A 91 31.24 23.68 11.52
C SER A 91 31.49 24.90 12.40
N SER A 92 31.60 24.69 13.73
CA SER A 92 31.86 25.76 14.70
C SER A 92 33.22 26.43 14.49
N ARG A 93 34.25 25.66 14.12
CA ARG A 93 35.58 26.20 13.77
C ARG A 93 35.51 27.12 12.56
N ILE A 94 34.82 26.69 11.50
CA ILE A 94 34.69 27.46 10.26
C ILE A 94 33.85 28.73 10.48
N ALA A 95 32.83 28.68 11.33
CA ALA A 95 32.04 29.84 11.72
C ALA A 95 32.88 30.91 12.44
N MET A 96 33.88 30.49 13.22
CA MET A 96 34.82 31.37 13.93
C MET A 96 35.96 31.90 13.04
N THR A 97 36.16 31.33 11.84
CA THR A 97 37.20 31.76 10.90
C THR A 97 36.80 33.08 10.20
N PRO A 98 37.70 34.10 10.17
CA PRO A 98 37.42 35.39 9.53
C PRO A 98 37.03 35.24 8.04
N PRO A 99 36.12 36.08 7.51
CA PRO A 99 35.60 35.95 6.14
C PRO A 99 36.68 35.86 5.04
N GLY A 100 37.84 36.50 5.24
CA GLY A 100 38.97 36.49 4.31
C GLY A 100 39.83 35.21 4.31
N MET A 101 39.66 34.31 5.29
CA MET A 101 40.37 33.02 5.38
C MET A 101 39.46 31.79 5.14
N ARG A 102 38.14 31.98 5.02
CA ARG A 102 37.16 30.89 4.84
C ARG A 102 37.40 30.03 3.59
N SER A 103 38.07 30.56 2.56
CA SER A 103 38.39 29.80 1.34
C SER A 103 39.39 28.67 1.55
N LYS A 104 40.11 28.64 2.69
CA LYS A 104 41.17 27.66 2.95
C LYS A 104 40.72 26.48 3.83
N GLU A 105 39.59 26.61 4.52
CA GLU A 105 39.05 25.60 5.44
C GLU A 105 37.63 25.23 5.00
N LEU A 106 37.54 24.37 3.98
CA LEU A 106 36.26 23.78 3.61
C LEU A 106 35.86 22.74 4.68
N PRO A 107 34.57 22.66 5.03
CA PRO A 107 34.08 21.64 5.95
C PRO A 107 34.34 20.24 5.38
N ARG A 108 34.60 19.27 6.26
CA ARG A 108 34.78 17.86 5.90
C ARG A 108 33.50 17.09 6.18
N ALA A 109 32.90 16.48 5.16
CA ALA A 109 31.75 15.62 5.31
C ALA A 109 32.19 14.23 5.79
N GLU A 110 31.63 13.77 6.90
CA GLU A 110 31.79 12.39 7.36
C GLU A 110 30.86 11.45 6.57
N TYR A 111 29.64 11.93 6.29
CA TYR A 111 28.64 11.20 5.52
C TYR A 111 28.01 12.07 4.44
N ILE A 112 27.64 11.42 3.34
CA ILE A 112 26.82 12.02 2.31
C ILE A 112 25.46 11.33 2.31
N PHE A 113 24.42 12.15 2.40
CA PHE A 113 23.04 11.69 2.36
C PHE A 113 22.32 12.26 1.16
N LYS A 114 21.75 11.39 0.33
CA LYS A 114 20.95 11.78 -0.84
C LYS A 114 19.47 11.52 -0.52
N PRO A 115 18.71 12.54 -0.07
CA PRO A 115 17.37 12.36 0.45
C PRO A 115 16.41 11.75 -0.58
N LEU A 116 16.49 12.16 -1.85
CA LEU A 116 15.61 11.64 -2.89
C LEU A 116 15.77 10.14 -3.09
N PHE A 117 16.99 9.61 -3.10
CA PHE A 117 17.21 8.17 -3.27
C PHE A 117 16.85 7.37 -2.01
N ALA A 118 17.21 7.90 -0.85
CA ALA A 118 16.94 7.25 0.44
C ALA A 118 15.45 7.18 0.77
N LEU A 119 14.69 8.20 0.38
CA LEU A 119 13.28 8.35 0.76
C LEU A 119 12.31 8.08 -0.40
N ALA A 120 12.79 7.92 -1.64
CA ALA A 120 11.95 7.72 -2.82
C ALA A 120 10.84 6.67 -2.62
N PRO A 121 11.12 5.45 -2.12
CA PRO A 121 10.07 4.44 -1.97
C PRO A 121 8.96 4.89 -1.02
N LEU A 122 9.32 5.52 0.10
CA LEU A 122 8.37 6.07 1.07
C LEU A 122 7.54 7.20 0.47
N LEU A 123 8.18 8.11 -0.27
CA LEU A 123 7.51 9.27 -0.88
C LEU A 123 6.58 8.88 -2.02
N ILE A 124 7.00 7.93 -2.86
CA ILE A 124 6.19 7.43 -3.96
C ILE A 124 4.95 6.72 -3.41
N VAL A 125 5.14 5.74 -2.53
CA VAL A 125 4.01 4.97 -1.97
C VAL A 125 3.12 5.85 -1.10
N GLY A 126 3.70 6.70 -0.25
CA GLY A 126 2.98 7.67 0.57
C GLY A 126 2.21 8.68 -0.26
N GLY A 127 2.81 9.20 -1.34
CA GLY A 127 2.18 10.14 -2.27
C GLY A 127 0.97 9.54 -2.98
N PHE A 128 1.09 8.32 -3.51
CA PHE A 128 -0.05 7.59 -4.09
C PHE A 128 -1.13 7.28 -3.05
N THR A 129 -0.75 6.88 -1.85
CA THR A 129 -1.70 6.54 -0.78
C THR A 129 -2.49 7.78 -0.34
N LEU A 130 -1.82 8.91 -0.11
CA LEU A 130 -2.49 10.16 0.24
C LEU A 130 -3.38 10.67 -0.90
N ALA A 131 -2.92 10.60 -2.16
CA ALA A 131 -3.75 10.96 -3.30
C ALA A 131 -4.98 10.05 -3.42
N ALA A 132 -4.84 8.75 -3.19
CA ALA A 132 -5.96 7.81 -3.15
C ALA A 132 -6.97 8.22 -2.07
N LEU A 133 -6.51 8.55 -0.86
CA LEU A 133 -7.38 9.01 0.24
C LEU A 133 -8.09 10.31 -0.12
N VAL A 134 -7.39 11.31 -0.66
CA VAL A 134 -7.99 12.59 -1.07
C VAL A 134 -9.03 12.37 -2.17
N THR A 135 -8.73 11.54 -3.17
CA THR A 135 -9.67 11.26 -4.27
C THR A 135 -10.88 10.42 -3.87
N THR A 136 -10.91 9.80 -2.68
CA THR A 136 -12.14 9.19 -2.14
C THR A 136 -13.16 10.25 -1.72
N VAL A 137 -12.72 11.42 -1.27
CA VAL A 137 -13.60 12.47 -0.73
C VAL A 137 -14.07 13.42 -1.83
N LEU A 138 -13.22 13.66 -2.84
CA LEU A 138 -13.53 14.57 -3.94
C LEU A 138 -14.87 14.26 -4.62
N SER A 139 -15.65 15.29 -4.89
CA SER A 139 -16.94 15.19 -5.56
C SER A 139 -16.84 15.29 -7.07
N GLY A 140 -17.73 14.59 -7.76
CA GLY A 140 -17.84 14.61 -9.22
C GLY A 140 -16.79 13.76 -9.92
N GLY A 141 -16.60 14.00 -11.22
CA GLY A 141 -15.68 13.26 -12.09
C GLY A 141 -14.19 13.49 -11.82
N ALA A 142 -13.77 14.06 -10.68
CA ALA A 142 -12.35 14.21 -10.32
C ALA A 142 -11.84 13.10 -9.37
N GLY A 143 -12.74 12.43 -8.64
CA GLY A 143 -12.39 11.41 -7.65
C GLY A 143 -12.22 10.02 -8.27
N LEU A 144 -11.00 9.67 -8.70
CA LEU A 144 -10.72 8.37 -9.32
C LEU A 144 -11.07 7.18 -8.41
N VAL A 145 -10.59 7.19 -7.16
CA VAL A 145 -10.86 6.10 -6.22
C VAL A 145 -12.33 6.08 -5.82
N ARG A 146 -12.95 7.25 -5.62
CA ARG A 146 -14.40 7.35 -5.37
C ARG A 146 -15.22 6.66 -6.47
N GLN A 147 -14.93 6.94 -7.74
CA GLN A 147 -15.62 6.33 -8.88
C GLN A 147 -15.47 4.80 -8.85
N LYS A 148 -14.28 4.29 -8.53
CA LYS A 148 -14.05 2.84 -8.37
C LYS A 148 -14.88 2.24 -7.24
N ILE A 149 -14.92 2.87 -6.07
CA ILE A 149 -15.73 2.40 -4.94
C ILE A 149 -17.22 2.40 -5.32
N GLU A 150 -17.73 3.49 -5.90
CA GLU A 150 -19.13 3.59 -6.33
C GLU A 150 -19.50 2.53 -7.37
N ARG A 151 -18.58 2.23 -8.30
CA ARG A 151 -18.76 1.15 -9.27
C ARG A 151 -18.87 -0.22 -8.61
N GLU A 152 -17.98 -0.53 -7.67
CA GLU A 152 -18.05 -1.84 -6.99
C GLU A 152 -19.31 -1.96 -6.11
N ILE A 153 -19.79 -0.86 -5.49
CA ILE A 153 -21.07 -0.87 -4.77
C ILE A 153 -22.22 -1.22 -5.73
N LEU A 154 -22.24 -0.63 -6.93
CA LEU A 154 -23.25 -0.95 -7.94
C LEU A 154 -23.14 -2.39 -8.43
N ASN A 155 -21.93 -2.90 -8.65
CA ASN A 155 -21.72 -4.30 -9.05
C ASN A 155 -22.33 -5.28 -8.04
N VAL A 156 -22.16 -5.02 -6.74
CA VAL A 156 -22.75 -5.87 -5.69
C VAL A 156 -24.27 -5.72 -5.64
N LEU A 157 -24.79 -4.50 -5.73
CA LEU A 157 -26.23 -4.26 -5.80
C LEU A 157 -26.88 -4.93 -7.02
N ASP A 158 -26.20 -4.92 -8.16
CA ASP A 158 -26.68 -5.56 -9.39
C ASP A 158 -26.75 -7.07 -9.23
N ARG A 159 -25.73 -7.70 -8.61
CA ARG A 159 -25.75 -9.14 -8.28
C ARG A 159 -26.90 -9.49 -7.35
N LEU A 160 -27.15 -8.64 -6.34
CA LEU A 160 -28.25 -8.83 -5.40
C LEU A 160 -29.62 -8.66 -6.07
N ALA A 161 -29.77 -7.66 -6.94
CA ALA A 161 -31.01 -7.45 -7.69
C ALA A 161 -31.36 -8.67 -8.56
N ILE A 162 -30.39 -9.25 -9.26
CA ILE A 162 -30.60 -10.52 -9.99
C ILE A 162 -31.07 -11.62 -9.07
N SER A 163 -30.38 -11.79 -7.93
CA SER A 163 -30.67 -12.88 -7.01
C SER A 163 -32.09 -12.81 -6.44
N GLN A 164 -32.61 -11.60 -6.24
CA GLN A 164 -33.91 -11.36 -5.63
C GLN A 164 -35.06 -11.29 -6.64
N PHE A 165 -34.87 -10.54 -7.73
CA PHE A 165 -35.93 -10.18 -8.66
C PHE A 165 -35.83 -10.91 -10.00
N GLY A 166 -34.68 -11.55 -10.30
CA GLY A 166 -34.43 -12.19 -11.60
C GLY A 166 -34.18 -11.21 -12.75
N GLU A 167 -34.41 -9.91 -12.55
CA GLU A 167 -34.20 -8.83 -13.51
C GLU A 167 -33.36 -7.69 -12.91
N HIS A 168 -32.90 -6.78 -13.78
CA HIS A 168 -32.01 -5.66 -13.44
C HIS A 168 -32.66 -4.30 -13.68
N THR A 169 -33.84 -4.06 -13.12
CA THR A 169 -34.48 -2.75 -13.35
C THR A 169 -33.86 -1.67 -12.44
N PRO A 170 -33.70 -0.42 -12.93
CA PRO A 170 -33.23 0.71 -12.11
C PRO A 170 -34.09 0.96 -10.87
N GLU A 171 -35.37 0.59 -10.92
CA GLU A 171 -36.33 0.80 -9.84
C GLU A 171 -36.10 -0.20 -8.72
N GLU A 172 -35.84 -1.47 -9.06
CA GLU A 172 -35.46 -2.53 -8.10
C GLU A 172 -34.15 -2.20 -7.40
N ILE A 173 -33.12 -1.73 -8.12
CA ILE A 173 -31.84 -1.34 -7.51
C ILE A 173 -32.03 -0.18 -6.51
N ARG A 174 -32.91 0.78 -6.84
CA ARG A 174 -33.26 1.89 -5.94
C ARG A 174 -34.06 1.42 -4.73
N GLN A 175 -34.97 0.46 -4.93
CA GLN A 175 -35.73 -0.14 -3.84
C GLN A 175 -34.79 -0.92 -2.90
N LEU A 176 -33.98 -1.83 -3.44
CA LEU A 176 -32.96 -2.57 -2.71
C LEU A 176 -32.01 -1.65 -1.95
N THR A 177 -31.53 -0.58 -2.59
CA THR A 177 -30.69 0.43 -1.94
C THR A 177 -31.39 1.03 -0.71
N ARG A 178 -32.66 1.45 -0.85
CA ARG A 178 -33.43 2.04 0.26
C ARG A 178 -33.67 1.03 1.37
N ASP A 179 -34.00 -0.21 1.01
CA ASP A 179 -34.27 -1.28 1.95
C ASP A 179 -33.03 -1.61 2.79
N ILE A 180 -31.85 -1.74 2.14
CA ILE A 180 -30.57 -1.95 2.83
C ILE A 180 -30.24 -0.77 3.74
N LEU A 181 -30.44 0.47 3.29
CA LEU A 181 -30.10 1.66 4.08
C LEU A 181 -30.95 1.83 5.34
N GLN A 182 -32.23 1.48 5.25
CA GLN A 182 -33.22 1.59 6.33
C GLN A 182 -33.30 0.34 7.22
N ALA A 183 -32.61 -0.75 6.85
CA ALA A 183 -32.59 -1.97 7.62
C ALA A 183 -31.88 -1.79 8.97
N ASP A 184 -32.58 -2.18 10.04
CA ASP A 184 -31.98 -2.39 11.36
C ASP A 184 -31.14 -3.67 11.38
N THR A 185 -30.30 -3.86 12.40
CA THR A 185 -29.44 -5.05 12.58
C THR A 185 -30.18 -6.37 12.40
N ARG A 186 -31.41 -6.48 12.91
CA ARG A 186 -32.23 -7.68 12.73
C ARG A 186 -32.61 -7.91 11.26
N ARG A 187 -33.05 -6.87 10.56
CA ARG A 187 -33.41 -6.97 9.14
C ARG A 187 -32.18 -7.27 8.27
N LEU A 188 -31.01 -6.76 8.65
CA LEU A 188 -29.75 -7.10 7.97
C LEU A 188 -29.41 -8.59 8.11
N HIS A 189 -29.68 -9.22 9.26
CA HIS A 189 -29.56 -10.68 9.40
C HIS A 189 -30.56 -11.42 8.51
N ASP A 190 -31.84 -11.02 8.52
CA ASP A 190 -32.85 -11.64 7.66
C ASP A 190 -32.46 -11.52 6.17
N MET A 191 -31.92 -10.37 5.77
CA MET A 191 -31.40 -10.12 4.42
C MET A 191 -30.16 -10.98 4.10
N ALA A 192 -29.27 -11.20 5.07
CA ALA A 192 -28.08 -12.05 4.92
C ALA A 192 -28.48 -13.48 4.57
N ASP A 193 -29.50 -14.00 5.26
CA ASP A 193 -30.04 -15.32 5.02
C ASP A 193 -30.74 -15.40 3.64
N ILE A 194 -31.53 -14.39 3.28
CA ILE A 194 -32.25 -14.34 2.00
C ILE A 194 -31.28 -14.28 0.80
N TYR A 195 -30.24 -13.45 0.89
CA TYR A 195 -29.30 -13.25 -0.21
C TYR A 195 -28.14 -14.27 -0.22
N GLY A 196 -28.09 -15.17 0.77
CA GLY A 196 -27.04 -16.18 0.87
C GLY A 196 -25.65 -15.61 1.06
N MET A 197 -25.53 -14.50 1.79
CA MET A 197 -24.26 -13.80 2.03
C MET A 197 -24.06 -13.56 3.52
N SER A 198 -22.81 -13.40 3.97
CA SER A 198 -22.57 -13.20 5.40
C SER A 198 -23.10 -11.85 5.89
N PHE A 199 -23.55 -11.82 7.14
CA PHE A 199 -24.01 -10.60 7.80
C PHE A 199 -22.99 -9.48 7.68
N ASP A 200 -21.71 -9.79 7.90
CA ASP A 200 -20.60 -8.84 7.77
C ASP A 200 -20.53 -8.22 6.38
N ALA A 201 -20.84 -8.97 5.31
CA ALA A 201 -20.80 -8.45 3.96
C ALA A 201 -21.95 -7.44 3.70
N ILE A 202 -23.16 -7.72 4.21
CA ILE A 202 -24.30 -6.80 4.08
C ILE A 202 -24.13 -5.58 4.98
N ASP A 203 -23.69 -5.74 6.22
CA ASP A 203 -23.43 -4.60 7.11
C ASP A 203 -22.39 -3.65 6.48
N LEU A 204 -21.34 -4.22 5.89
CA LEU A 204 -20.30 -3.46 5.22
C LEU A 204 -20.83 -2.77 3.95
N LEU A 205 -21.67 -3.44 3.15
CA LEU A 205 -22.38 -2.82 2.03
C LEU A 205 -23.28 -1.66 2.50
N GLN A 206 -24.02 -1.83 3.60
CA GLN A 206 -24.87 -0.77 4.17
C GLN A 206 -24.03 0.45 4.56
N ARG A 207 -22.88 0.25 5.22
CA ARG A 207 -21.97 1.36 5.59
C ARG A 207 -21.40 2.06 4.35
N ALA A 208 -21.04 1.31 3.31
CA ALA A 208 -20.58 1.86 2.04
C ALA A 208 -21.68 2.69 1.34
N LEU A 209 -22.93 2.22 1.38
CA LEU A 209 -24.09 2.98 0.87
C LEU A 209 -24.32 4.27 1.68
N ARG A 210 -24.19 4.22 3.02
CA ARG A 210 -24.28 5.40 3.89
C ARG A 210 -23.17 6.42 3.60
N TRP A 211 -21.98 5.98 3.20
CA TRP A 211 -20.92 6.86 2.72
C TRP A 211 -21.27 7.49 1.36
N ARG A 212 -21.84 6.70 0.44
CA ARG A 212 -22.25 7.17 -0.89
C ARG A 212 -23.27 8.31 -0.78
N GLU A 213 -24.26 8.16 0.09
CA GLU A 213 -25.32 9.17 0.33
C GLU A 213 -24.88 10.35 1.20
N ALA A 214 -23.82 10.20 1.99
CA ALA A 214 -23.32 11.28 2.82
C ALA A 214 -22.77 12.44 1.97
N SER A 215 -23.15 13.66 2.34
CA SER A 215 -22.62 14.92 1.82
C SER A 215 -21.77 15.64 2.88
N GLY A 216 -20.81 16.45 2.42
CA GLY A 216 -19.98 17.29 3.28
C GLY A 216 -19.12 16.51 4.29
N VAL A 217 -19.06 17.02 5.53
CA VAL A 217 -18.18 16.52 6.61
C VAL A 217 -18.56 15.10 7.07
N GLY A 218 -19.85 14.73 6.97
CA GLY A 218 -20.30 13.38 7.31
C GLY A 218 -19.67 12.29 6.43
N LYS A 219 -19.26 12.65 5.21
CA LYS A 219 -18.56 11.73 4.30
C LYS A 219 -17.18 11.35 4.82
N LEU A 220 -16.41 12.29 5.37
CA LEU A 220 -15.05 12.06 5.90
C LEU A 220 -15.01 10.96 6.96
N SER A 221 -15.96 10.98 7.90
CA SER A 221 -16.05 9.98 8.97
C SER A 221 -16.29 8.55 8.45
N LYS A 222 -16.99 8.42 7.31
CA LYS A 222 -17.40 7.14 6.71
C LYS A 222 -16.48 6.68 5.57
N VAL A 223 -15.42 7.44 5.27
CA VAL A 223 -14.45 7.07 4.21
C VAL A 223 -13.82 5.71 4.51
N HIS A 224 -13.51 5.44 5.78
CA HIS A 224 -12.91 4.18 6.19
C HIS A 224 -13.77 2.98 5.79
N ASP A 225 -15.09 3.04 6.02
CA ASP A 225 -16.01 1.94 5.67
C ASP A 225 -16.07 1.71 4.15
N ALA A 226 -16.06 2.78 3.36
CA ALA A 226 -16.08 2.71 1.91
C ALA A 226 -14.79 2.13 1.31
N ILE A 227 -13.64 2.53 1.86
CA ILE A 227 -12.34 1.94 1.50
C ILE A 227 -12.30 0.47 1.92
N LYS A 228 -12.75 0.15 3.13
CA LYS A 228 -12.83 -1.23 3.63
C LYS A 228 -13.66 -2.11 2.69
N PHE A 229 -14.78 -1.59 2.18
CA PHE A 229 -15.63 -2.28 1.19
C PHE A 229 -14.88 -2.60 -0.09
N TYR A 230 -14.28 -1.57 -0.69
CA TYR A 230 -13.54 -1.72 -1.93
C TYR A 230 -12.33 -2.64 -1.80
N MET A 231 -11.61 -2.53 -0.67
CA MET A 231 -10.47 -3.38 -0.39
C MET A 231 -10.90 -4.85 -0.32
N ARG A 232 -11.93 -5.16 0.48
CA ARG A 232 -12.41 -6.53 0.72
C ARG A 232 -13.06 -7.19 -0.50
N GLU A 233 -13.83 -6.43 -1.29
CA GLU A 233 -14.66 -7.02 -2.35
C GLU A 233 -14.01 -7.05 -3.73
N TYR A 234 -13.02 -6.18 -3.98
CA TYR A 234 -12.37 -6.09 -5.28
C TYR A 234 -10.85 -6.17 -5.19
N PHE A 235 -10.23 -5.35 -4.34
CA PHE A 235 -8.78 -5.17 -4.36
C PHE A 235 -8.04 -6.42 -3.91
N THR A 236 -8.43 -7.01 -2.78
CA THR A 236 -7.78 -8.21 -2.21
C THR A 236 -7.92 -9.38 -3.17
N ASP A 237 -9.12 -9.60 -3.71
CA ASP A 237 -9.40 -10.74 -4.59
C ASP A 237 -8.62 -10.62 -5.91
N ARG A 238 -8.43 -9.40 -6.44
CA ARG A 238 -7.76 -9.18 -7.72
C ARG A 238 -6.23 -9.03 -7.62
N TYR A 239 -5.74 -8.38 -6.56
CA TYR A 239 -4.35 -7.92 -6.48
C TYR A 239 -3.52 -8.56 -5.36
N SER A 240 -4.10 -9.39 -4.49
CA SER A 240 -3.34 -10.03 -3.39
C SER A 240 -2.09 -10.76 -3.89
N ASN A 241 -2.21 -11.58 -4.94
CA ASN A 241 -1.07 -12.30 -5.52
C ASN A 241 -0.01 -11.36 -6.13
N ALA A 242 -0.43 -10.24 -6.73
CA ALA A 242 0.49 -9.26 -7.28
C ALA A 242 1.26 -8.53 -6.17
N VAL A 243 0.59 -8.16 -5.07
CA VAL A 243 1.21 -7.55 -3.90
C VAL A 243 2.21 -8.50 -3.26
N LEU A 244 1.85 -9.77 -3.07
CA LEU A 244 2.76 -10.80 -2.58
C LEU A 244 4.01 -10.94 -3.48
N GLY A 245 3.82 -10.94 -4.81
CA GLY A 245 4.92 -10.95 -5.77
C GLY A 245 5.85 -9.74 -5.63
N MET A 246 5.29 -8.53 -5.43
CA MET A 246 6.07 -7.32 -5.19
C MET A 246 6.89 -7.41 -3.89
N VAL A 247 6.34 -7.98 -2.81
CA VAL A 247 7.07 -8.21 -1.56
C VAL A 247 8.29 -9.11 -1.79
N TYR A 248 8.13 -10.22 -2.51
CA TYR A 248 9.28 -11.10 -2.82
C TYR A 248 10.34 -10.42 -3.68
N ILE A 249 9.93 -9.55 -4.62
CA ILE A 249 10.86 -8.74 -5.40
C ILE A 249 11.59 -7.73 -4.49
N GLY A 250 10.86 -7.08 -3.57
CA GLY A 250 11.44 -6.19 -2.57
C GLY A 250 12.51 -6.86 -1.72
N ALA A 251 12.19 -8.05 -1.20
CA ALA A 251 13.10 -8.83 -0.39
C ALA A 251 14.37 -9.21 -1.17
N ALA A 252 14.23 -9.58 -2.45
CA ALA A 252 15.37 -9.87 -3.32
C ALA A 252 16.26 -8.64 -3.53
N ILE A 253 15.67 -7.45 -3.77
CA ILE A 253 16.41 -6.18 -3.89
C ILE A 253 17.16 -5.89 -2.59
N LEU A 254 16.52 -6.07 -1.43
CA LEU A 254 17.14 -5.83 -0.13
C LEU A 254 18.37 -6.74 0.09
N ILE A 255 18.25 -8.03 -0.21
CA ILE A 255 19.36 -9.00 -0.12
C ILE A 255 20.51 -8.58 -1.02
N ILE A 256 20.23 -8.15 -2.25
CA ILE A 256 21.26 -7.68 -3.19
C ILE A 256 21.96 -6.44 -2.65
N VAL A 257 21.23 -5.43 -2.16
CA VAL A 257 21.83 -4.18 -1.67
C VAL A 257 22.67 -4.42 -0.41
N ILE A 258 22.18 -5.24 0.52
CA ILE A 258 22.95 -5.63 1.72
C ILE A 258 24.18 -6.46 1.31
N GLY A 259 24.04 -7.38 0.36
CA GLY A 259 25.15 -8.18 -0.18
C GLY A 259 26.24 -7.32 -0.83
N LEU A 260 25.86 -6.37 -1.69
CA LEU A 260 26.79 -5.41 -2.32
C LEU A 260 27.52 -4.55 -1.29
N ARG A 261 26.83 -4.15 -0.21
CA ARG A 261 27.47 -3.46 0.92
C ARG A 261 28.44 -4.36 1.66
N GLY A 262 28.08 -5.61 1.92
CA GLY A 262 28.94 -6.60 2.58
C GLY A 262 30.23 -6.89 1.81
N LEU A 263 30.16 -6.85 0.47
CA LEU A 263 31.31 -6.97 -0.43
C LEU A 263 32.15 -5.68 -0.55
N LYS A 264 31.84 -4.64 0.24
CA LYS A 264 32.50 -3.32 0.24
C LYS A 264 32.47 -2.57 -1.10
N PHE A 265 31.55 -2.93 -2.00
CA PHE A 265 31.33 -2.16 -3.24
C PHE A 265 30.61 -0.84 -2.98
N LEU A 266 29.82 -0.77 -1.91
CA LEU A 266 29.17 0.45 -1.44
C LEU A 266 29.90 1.00 -0.21
N PRO A 267 30.34 2.27 -0.21
CA PRO A 267 31.06 2.86 0.91
C PRO A 267 30.13 3.05 2.12
N ALA A 268 30.67 2.88 3.33
CA ALA A 268 29.92 3.08 4.56
C ALA A 268 29.49 4.54 4.78
N THR A 269 30.16 5.47 4.10
CA THR A 269 29.94 6.92 4.17
C THR A 269 28.79 7.41 3.29
N ASP A 270 28.20 6.55 2.43
CA ASP A 270 26.96 6.83 1.68
C ASP A 270 25.85 5.81 2.04
N PRO A 271 25.11 6.03 3.14
CA PRO A 271 24.04 5.12 3.57
C PRO A 271 22.78 5.19 2.71
N SER A 272 22.69 6.11 1.74
CA SER A 272 21.44 6.47 1.06
C SER A 272 20.79 5.29 0.34
N LEU A 273 21.58 4.47 -0.36
CA LEU A 273 21.07 3.31 -1.11
C LEU A 273 20.51 2.24 -0.17
N VAL A 274 21.18 2.01 0.97
CA VAL A 274 20.75 1.02 1.96
C VAL A 274 19.46 1.46 2.62
N LEU A 275 19.37 2.75 3.00
CA LEU A 275 18.15 3.32 3.56
C LEU A 275 16.98 3.24 2.56
N GLY A 276 17.24 3.51 1.28
CA GLY A 276 16.25 3.36 0.21
C GLY A 276 15.75 1.93 0.09
N ALA A 277 16.65 0.94 0.05
CA ALA A 277 16.26 -0.47 -0.04
C ALA A 277 15.45 -0.93 1.19
N LEU A 278 15.87 -0.54 2.39
CA LEU A 278 15.13 -0.83 3.63
C LEU A 278 13.76 -0.15 3.64
N GLY A 279 13.69 1.12 3.22
CA GLY A 279 12.44 1.86 3.09
C GLY A 279 11.48 1.22 2.08
N LEU A 280 11.99 0.73 0.95
CA LEU A 280 11.20 -0.01 -0.04
C LEU A 280 10.60 -1.28 0.56
N GLU A 281 11.42 -2.10 1.22
CA GLU A 281 10.97 -3.34 1.87
C GLU A 281 9.90 -3.04 2.91
N PHE A 282 10.14 -2.05 3.77
CA PHE A 282 9.21 -1.64 4.81
C PHE A 282 7.86 -1.23 4.23
N MET A 283 7.84 -0.43 3.15
CA MET A 283 6.59 -0.03 2.50
C MET A 283 5.84 -1.21 1.88
N LEU A 284 6.55 -2.17 1.29
CA LEU A 284 5.94 -3.37 0.72
C LEU A 284 5.34 -4.27 1.80
N LEU A 285 6.05 -4.47 2.91
CA LEU A 285 5.53 -5.23 4.05
C LEU A 285 4.29 -4.58 4.66
N ILE A 286 4.28 -3.25 4.82
CA ILE A 286 3.08 -2.53 5.25
C ILE A 286 1.94 -2.74 4.25
N THR A 287 2.21 -2.58 2.95
CA THR A 287 1.19 -2.76 1.91
C THR A 287 0.58 -4.16 1.95
N TYR A 288 1.42 -5.18 2.12
CA TYR A 288 0.97 -6.56 2.26
C TYR A 288 0.17 -6.80 3.55
N ALA A 289 0.62 -6.28 4.68
CA ALA A 289 -0.11 -6.35 5.94
C ALA A 289 -1.49 -5.71 5.83
N VAL A 290 -1.60 -4.54 5.17
CA VAL A 290 -2.88 -3.87 4.90
C VAL A 290 -3.78 -4.75 4.02
N VAL A 291 -3.26 -5.35 2.95
CA VAL A 291 -4.04 -6.27 2.09
C VAL A 291 -4.59 -7.45 2.89
N LEU A 292 -3.77 -8.07 3.73
CA LEU A 292 -4.21 -9.17 4.58
C LEU A 292 -5.25 -8.73 5.62
N MET A 293 -5.06 -7.57 6.25
CA MET A 293 -5.98 -7.02 7.25
C MET A 293 -7.38 -6.76 6.69
N TYR A 294 -7.49 -6.41 5.40
CA TYR A 294 -8.76 -6.15 4.73
C TYR A 294 -9.30 -7.35 3.94
N GLY A 295 -8.58 -8.48 3.91
CA GLY A 295 -9.04 -9.70 3.26
C GLY A 295 -10.32 -10.26 3.87
N LYS A 296 -11.04 -11.07 3.10
CA LYS A 296 -12.19 -11.83 3.62
C LYS A 296 -11.68 -12.85 4.64
N SER A 297 -12.17 -12.78 5.88
CA SER A 297 -12.03 -13.88 6.84
C SER A 297 -12.72 -15.10 6.26
N GLU A 298 -12.03 -16.25 6.21
CA GLU A 298 -12.53 -17.49 5.57
C GLU A 298 -13.83 -18.05 6.21
N ASP A 299 -14.28 -17.47 7.33
CA ASP A 299 -15.47 -17.88 8.10
C ASP A 299 -16.84 -17.58 7.43
N SER A 300 -16.86 -16.97 6.23
CA SER A 300 -18.12 -16.63 5.52
C SER A 300 -18.46 -17.55 4.34
N ALA A 301 -17.68 -18.59 4.07
CA ALA A 301 -18.04 -19.58 3.06
C ALA A 301 -18.65 -20.82 3.74
N PRO A 302 -19.84 -21.29 3.34
CA PRO A 302 -20.24 -22.65 3.65
C PRO A 302 -19.20 -23.58 3.03
N THR A 303 -18.57 -24.37 3.88
CA THR A 303 -17.55 -25.39 3.63
C THR A 303 -17.61 -26.01 2.23
N LEU A 304 -16.83 -25.46 1.31
CA LEU A 304 -16.29 -26.18 0.16
C LEU A 304 -14.81 -25.82 0.05
N GLN A 305 -14.03 -26.44 0.93
CA GLN A 305 -12.58 -26.46 0.85
C GLN A 305 -12.16 -27.25 -0.40
N VAL A 306 -11.65 -26.56 -1.41
CA VAL A 306 -10.65 -27.11 -2.32
C VAL A 306 -9.45 -26.16 -2.29
N HIS A 307 -8.33 -26.75 -1.92
CA HIS A 307 -7.08 -26.19 -1.40
C HIS A 307 -6.22 -25.45 -2.45
N GLN A 308 -5.69 -24.27 -2.11
CA GLN A 308 -4.45 -23.65 -2.66
C GLN A 308 -4.06 -22.48 -1.72
N GLY A 309 -2.89 -22.33 -1.12
CA GLY A 309 -1.66 -23.09 -1.07
C GLY A 309 -0.65 -22.23 -0.29
N SER A 310 -0.18 -22.71 0.86
CA SER A 310 0.92 -22.12 1.65
C SER A 310 1.90 -23.24 1.96
N GLY A 311 3.17 -23.01 1.63
CA GLY A 311 4.22 -24.01 1.71
C GLY A 311 4.54 -24.43 3.15
N GLY A 312 4.44 -25.73 3.40
CA GLY A 312 4.88 -26.37 4.62
C GLY A 312 4.91 -27.89 4.41
N ILE A 313 6.12 -28.39 4.13
CA ILE A 313 6.67 -29.71 4.48
C ILE A 313 5.66 -30.87 4.60
N GLY A 314 5.71 -31.76 3.60
CA GLY A 314 5.64 -33.22 3.79
C GLY A 314 4.54 -33.78 4.69
N GLY A 315 3.42 -34.17 4.07
CA GLY A 315 2.44 -35.06 4.69
C GLY A 315 1.03 -34.57 4.49
N LEU A 316 0.40 -34.99 3.39
CA LEU A 316 -1.07 -34.98 3.19
C LEU A 316 -1.49 -35.69 1.89
N THR A 317 -0.57 -36.22 1.09
CA THR A 317 -0.86 -37.24 0.06
C THR A 317 -0.84 -38.67 0.62
N ALA A 318 -0.46 -38.85 1.88
CA ALA A 318 -0.41 -40.17 2.50
C ALA A 318 -1.79 -40.70 2.88
N ASP A 319 -2.77 -39.87 3.25
CA ASP A 319 -3.99 -40.37 3.91
C ASP A 319 -4.96 -41.09 2.96
N ALA A 320 -5.20 -40.56 1.76
CA ALA A 320 -6.09 -41.21 0.79
C ALA A 320 -5.48 -42.50 0.21
N ASP A 321 -4.18 -42.48 -0.08
CA ASP A 321 -3.46 -43.64 -0.62
C ASP A 321 -3.20 -44.71 0.46
N THR A 322 -2.95 -44.31 1.73
CA THR A 322 -2.84 -45.26 2.85
C THR A 322 -4.19 -45.86 3.21
N GLU A 323 -5.30 -45.12 3.13
CA GLU A 323 -6.63 -45.69 3.35
C GLU A 323 -6.98 -46.73 2.26
N HIS A 324 -6.62 -46.46 1.00
CA HIS A 324 -6.77 -47.42 -0.10
C HIS A 324 -5.87 -48.66 0.07
N LEU A 325 -4.63 -48.49 0.51
CA LEU A 325 -3.71 -49.60 0.80
C LEU A 325 -4.16 -50.43 2.01
N LEU A 326 -4.67 -49.78 3.07
CA LEU A 326 -5.21 -50.46 4.25
C LEU A 326 -6.48 -51.24 3.91
N ARG A 327 -7.37 -50.71 3.06
CA ARG A 327 -8.53 -51.48 2.56
C ARG A 327 -8.12 -52.65 1.69
N ALA A 328 -7.08 -52.51 0.86
CA ALA A 328 -6.56 -53.62 0.05
C ALA A 328 -5.93 -54.73 0.93
N PHE A 329 -5.23 -54.37 2.00
CA PHE A 329 -4.65 -55.32 2.95
C PHE A 329 -5.67 -55.97 3.90
N LEU A 330 -6.69 -55.22 4.35
CA LEU A 330 -7.76 -55.76 5.20
C LEU A 330 -8.77 -56.60 4.40
N GLY A 331 -8.91 -56.35 3.09
CA GLY A 331 -9.78 -57.12 2.19
C GLY A 331 -9.26 -58.51 1.80
N THR A 332 -8.01 -58.86 2.15
CA THR A 332 -7.35 -60.12 1.72
C THR A 332 -7.19 -61.19 2.80
N GLN A 333 -7.85 -61.05 3.97
CA GLN A 333 -7.95 -62.15 4.94
C GLN A 333 -9.39 -62.52 5.27
N ARG A 334 -10.01 -63.33 4.40
CA ARG A 334 -11.04 -64.29 4.82
C ARG A 334 -11.21 -65.40 3.79
N GLY A 335 -10.74 -66.58 4.17
CA GLY A 335 -11.25 -67.84 3.63
C GLY A 335 -10.20 -68.71 2.95
N GLU A 336 -9.34 -69.36 3.73
CA GLU A 336 -8.92 -70.72 3.39
C GLU A 336 -8.82 -71.59 4.66
N ARG A 337 -9.46 -72.75 4.55
CA ARG A 337 -9.31 -74.04 5.27
C ARG A 337 -10.30 -74.35 6.40
N PRO A 338 -10.65 -75.63 6.56
CA PRO A 338 -10.06 -76.85 5.97
C PRO A 338 -10.59 -77.25 4.60
#